data_AF-A0A4P2Q430-F1
#
_entry.id   AF-A0A4P2Q430-F1
#
_cell.length_a   1.000
_cell.length_b   1.000
_cell.length_c   1.000
_cell.angle_alpha   90.00
_cell.angle_beta   90.00
_cell.angle_gamma   90.00
#
_symmetry.space_group_name_H-M   'P 1'
#
loop_
_entity.id
_entity.type
_entity.pdbx_description
1 polymer ?
#
loop_
_entity_poly.entity_id
_entity_poly.type
_entity_poly.pdbx_seq_one_letter_code
_entity_poly.pdbx_strand_id
1 'polypeptide(L)'
;MNEIASILLAVYAVAGAIDGIYLHLWKYRLFAHEASRREHHLHTIHTVLFTIVVGTLYVAPSAGLLLWAGVGAFAASFVVAVLDVLEERGARASLGGLTPREYALHVGLTALNAASIALVLAARPAAAWSLDAPVLLDAALPELSRTIALNLLPGAVLTALAHVVLGLRPVALRFARPGLA
;
A
#
# COMPACT_ATOMS: atom_id res chain seq x y z
N MET A 1 -17.61 11.57 4.03
CA MET A 1 -16.21 11.08 4.17
C MET A 1 -15.45 12.12 4.98
N ASN A 2 -14.49 11.71 5.82
CA ASN A 2 -13.71 12.63 6.66
C ASN A 2 -12.48 13.14 5.89
N GLU A 3 -12.33 14.46 5.72
CA GLU A 3 -11.18 15.05 5.00
C GLU A 3 -9.84 14.76 5.67
N ILE A 4 -9.82 14.60 7.00
CA ILE A 4 -8.62 14.20 7.75
C ILE A 4 -8.16 12.81 7.33
N ALA A 5 -9.09 11.89 7.06
CA ALA A 5 -8.74 10.56 6.55
C ALA A 5 -7.97 10.66 5.23
N SER A 6 -8.43 11.53 4.31
CA SER A 6 -7.81 11.76 3.01
C SER A 6 -6.44 12.45 3.13
N ILE A 7 -6.28 13.38 4.08
CA ILE A 7 -4.97 14.01 4.36
C ILE A 7 -3.99 12.96 4.88
N LEU A 8 -4.41 12.12 5.83
CA LEU A 8 -3.57 11.03 6.34
C LEU A 8 -3.20 10.03 5.24
N LEU A 9 -4.14 9.72 4.33
CA LEU A 9 -3.87 8.89 3.15
C LEU A 9 -2.82 9.52 2.24
N ALA A 10 -2.89 10.84 2.00
CA ALA A 10 -1.91 11.54 1.18
C ALA A 10 -0.52 11.53 1.81
N VAL A 11 -0.42 11.77 3.13
CA VAL A 11 0.85 11.69 3.87
C VAL A 11 1.40 10.26 3.85
N TYR A 12 0.55 9.26 4.08
CA TYR A 12 0.90 7.85 3.94
C TYR A 12 1.44 7.54 2.54
N ALA A 13 0.79 8.03 1.48
CA ALA A 13 1.19 7.75 0.11
C ALA A 13 2.57 8.35 -0.23
N VAL A 14 2.87 9.56 0.26
CA VAL A 14 4.19 10.18 0.08
C VAL A 14 5.27 9.36 0.81
N ALA A 15 5.05 9.01 2.08
CA ALA A 15 5.97 8.19 2.84
C ALA A 15 6.11 6.77 2.23
N GLY A 16 5.01 6.22 1.71
CA GLY A 16 4.97 4.90 1.08
C GLY A 16 5.69 4.87 -0.26
N ALA A 17 5.73 5.99 -0.99
CA ALA A 17 6.58 6.12 -2.17
C ALA A 17 8.07 6.13 -1.80
N ILE A 18 8.45 6.72 -0.66
CA ILE A 18 9.83 6.64 -0.16
C ILE A 18 10.19 5.19 0.13
N ASP A 19 9.31 4.46 0.80
CA ASP A 19 9.54 3.05 1.12
C ASP A 19 9.51 2.15 -0.13
N GLY A 20 8.35 2.03 -0.76
CA GLY A 20 8.12 1.10 -1.86
C GLY A 20 8.83 1.47 -3.16
N ILE A 21 9.04 2.75 -3.49
CA ILE A 21 9.74 3.12 -4.74
C ILE A 21 11.22 3.37 -4.47
N TYR A 22 11.53 4.31 -3.56
CA TYR A 22 12.92 4.71 -3.36
C TYR A 22 13.74 3.64 -2.64
N LEU A 23 13.30 3.10 -1.50
CA LEU A 23 14.08 2.08 -0.78
C LEU A 23 14.00 0.72 -1.49
N HIS A 24 12.79 0.22 -1.76
CA HIS A 24 12.58 -1.14 -2.26
C HIS A 24 13.04 -1.32 -3.71
N LEU A 25 12.63 -0.43 -4.63
CA LEU A 25 12.93 -0.59 -6.05
C LEU A 25 14.23 0.09 -6.49
N TRP A 26 14.52 1.30 -6.01
CA TRP A 26 15.66 2.08 -6.52
C TRP A 26 16.95 1.83 -5.73
N LYS A 27 16.97 2.13 -4.43
CA LYS A 27 18.18 2.18 -3.60
C LYS A 27 18.71 0.79 -3.30
N TYR A 28 17.87 -0.07 -2.74
CA TYR A 28 18.26 -1.43 -2.36
C TYR A 28 17.95 -2.47 -3.41
N ARG A 29 17.06 -2.15 -4.36
CA ARG A 29 16.68 -3.04 -5.47
C ARG A 29 16.35 -4.45 -4.96
N LEU A 30 15.49 -4.55 -3.96
CA LEU A 30 15.24 -5.80 -3.22
C LEU A 30 14.80 -6.96 -4.11
N PHE A 31 14.11 -6.66 -5.22
CA PHE A 31 13.79 -7.66 -6.23
C PHE A 31 15.04 -8.38 -6.77
N ALA A 32 16.22 -7.76 -6.77
CA ALA A 32 17.46 -8.31 -7.30
C ALA A 32 18.26 -9.16 -6.30
N HIS A 33 17.89 -9.19 -5.02
CA HIS A 33 18.61 -9.96 -4.00
C HIS A 33 17.79 -11.19 -3.56
N GLU A 34 18.46 -12.33 -3.41
CA GLU A 34 17.79 -13.59 -3.02
C GLU A 34 17.24 -13.53 -1.60
N ALA A 35 18.01 -12.95 -0.67
CA ALA A 35 17.63 -12.79 0.73
C ALA A 35 16.36 -11.94 0.94
N SER A 36 16.05 -11.03 0.00
CA SER A 36 14.88 -10.14 0.08
C SER A 36 13.72 -10.56 -0.82
N ARG A 37 13.74 -11.75 -1.44
CA ARG A 37 12.63 -12.20 -2.30
C ARG A 37 11.31 -12.32 -1.57
N ARG A 38 11.31 -12.87 -0.34
CA ARG A 38 10.10 -13.03 0.45
C ARG A 38 9.49 -11.67 0.78
N GLU A 39 10.30 -10.73 1.26
CA GLU A 39 9.88 -9.36 1.52
C GLU A 39 9.36 -8.67 0.25
N HIS A 40 10.08 -8.74 -0.88
CA HIS A 40 9.60 -8.15 -2.13
C HIS A 40 8.22 -8.69 -2.54
N HIS A 41 7.96 -10.00 -2.36
CA HIS A 41 6.64 -10.57 -2.61
C HIS A 41 5.59 -10.08 -1.63
N LEU A 42 5.88 -10.02 -0.33
CA LEU A 42 4.96 -9.49 0.68
C LEU A 42 4.61 -8.03 0.36
N HIS A 43 5.62 -7.20 0.10
CA HIS A 43 5.42 -5.81 -0.31
C HIS A 43 4.63 -5.68 -1.64
N THR A 44 4.85 -6.60 -2.60
CA THR A 44 4.05 -6.64 -3.83
C THR A 44 2.58 -6.92 -3.53
N ILE A 45 2.29 -7.90 -2.67
CA ILE A 45 0.91 -8.21 -2.24
C ILE A 45 0.30 -7.00 -1.52
N HIS A 46 1.07 -6.36 -0.64
CA HIS A 46 0.65 -5.15 0.09
C HIS A 46 0.26 -4.02 -0.87
N THR A 47 1.09 -3.69 -1.86
CA THR A 47 0.82 -2.60 -2.82
C THR A 47 -0.39 -2.89 -3.72
N VAL A 48 -0.62 -4.16 -4.10
CA VAL A 48 -1.82 -4.58 -4.85
C VAL A 48 -3.07 -4.43 -3.98
N LEU A 49 -3.04 -4.95 -2.74
CA LEU A 49 -4.16 -4.84 -1.81
C LEU A 49 -4.47 -3.37 -1.46
N PHE A 50 -3.44 -2.55 -1.26
CA PHE A 50 -3.59 -1.12 -1.03
C PHE A 50 -4.28 -0.41 -2.21
N THR A 51 -3.99 -0.79 -3.45
CA THR A 51 -4.69 -0.25 -4.63
C THR A 51 -6.19 -0.56 -4.58
N ILE A 52 -6.55 -1.78 -4.17
CA ILE A 52 -7.96 -2.18 -3.95
C ILE A 52 -8.57 -1.36 -2.83
N VAL A 53 -7.87 -1.17 -1.71
CA VAL A 53 -8.32 -0.35 -0.57
C VAL A 53 -8.63 1.09 -1.00
N VAL A 54 -7.73 1.74 -1.76
CA VAL A 54 -7.97 3.10 -2.26
C VAL A 54 -9.19 3.13 -3.19
N GLY A 55 -9.27 2.21 -4.15
CA GLY A 55 -10.38 2.15 -5.10
C GLY A 55 -11.74 1.89 -4.46
N THR A 56 -11.77 1.07 -3.42
CA THR A 56 -13.02 0.67 -2.75
C THR A 56 -13.43 1.62 -1.63
N LEU A 57 -12.49 2.19 -0.88
CA LEU A 57 -12.82 3.00 0.32
C LEU A 57 -12.74 4.51 0.10
N TYR A 58 -11.97 5.01 -0.88
CA TYR A 58 -11.70 6.45 -1.01
C TYR A 58 -12.22 7.08 -2.31
N VAL A 59 -12.33 6.33 -3.40
CA VAL A 59 -12.75 6.88 -4.71
C VAL A 59 -14.24 7.19 -4.76
N ALA A 60 -15.06 6.44 -4.02
CA ALA A 60 -16.50 6.62 -3.95
C ALA A 60 -17.03 6.31 -2.54
N PRO A 61 -18.26 6.75 -2.21
CA PRO A 61 -18.88 6.38 -0.95
C PRO A 61 -19.44 4.95 -1.01
N SER A 62 -18.56 3.97 -0.81
CA SER A 62 -18.90 2.56 -0.83
C SER A 62 -19.79 2.13 0.35
N ALA A 63 -20.59 1.11 0.08
CA ALA A 63 -21.47 0.42 1.01
C ALA A 63 -21.60 -1.07 0.61
N GLY A 64 -22.30 -1.84 1.43
CA GLY A 64 -22.57 -3.26 1.18
C GLY A 64 -21.31 -4.06 0.86
N LEU A 65 -21.41 -4.92 -0.15
CA LEU A 65 -20.31 -5.80 -0.55
C LEU A 65 -19.03 -5.06 -0.94
N LEU A 66 -19.12 -3.86 -1.54
CA LEU A 66 -17.95 -3.09 -1.95
C LEU A 66 -17.19 -2.52 -0.74
N LEU A 67 -17.91 -2.05 0.27
CA LEU A 67 -17.32 -1.63 1.54
C LEU A 67 -16.61 -2.81 2.23
N TRP A 68 -17.27 -3.97 2.32
CA TRP A 68 -16.71 -5.17 2.91
C TRP A 68 -15.50 -5.71 2.14
N ALA A 69 -15.49 -5.62 0.81
CA ALA A 69 -14.33 -5.96 0.00
C ALA A 69 -13.12 -5.05 0.34
N GLY A 70 -13.35 -3.75 0.52
CA GLY A 70 -12.31 -2.82 0.96
C GLY A 70 -11.79 -3.10 2.36
N VAL A 71 -12.68 -3.42 3.31
CA VAL A 71 -12.31 -3.83 4.68
C VAL A 71 -11.49 -5.12 4.66
N GLY A 72 -11.92 -6.13 3.89
CA GLY A 72 -11.19 -7.38 3.73
C GLY A 72 -9.81 -7.19 3.11
N ALA A 73 -9.71 -6.36 2.06
CA ALA A 73 -8.44 -6.01 1.44
C ALA A 73 -7.50 -5.30 2.42
N PHE A 74 -8.01 -4.38 3.24
CA PHE A 74 -7.22 -3.72 4.29
C PHE A 74 -6.75 -4.72 5.36
N ALA A 75 -7.64 -5.60 5.84
CA ALA A 75 -7.26 -6.60 6.85
C ALA A 75 -6.16 -7.54 6.33
N ALA A 76 -6.28 -8.01 5.08
CA ALA A 76 -5.25 -8.81 4.44
C ALA A 76 -3.93 -8.02 4.27
N SER A 77 -4.01 -6.75 3.84
CA SER A 77 -2.87 -5.86 3.68
C SER A 77 -2.15 -5.62 5.02
N PHE A 78 -2.89 -5.44 6.11
CA PHE A 78 -2.32 -5.28 7.44
C PHE A 78 -1.55 -6.52 7.90
N VAL A 79 -2.10 -7.72 7.69
CA VAL A 79 -1.37 -8.97 7.99
C VAL A 79 -0.09 -9.07 7.16
N VAL A 80 -0.16 -8.76 5.87
CA VAL A 80 1.00 -8.77 4.97
C VAL A 80 2.06 -7.77 5.42
N ALA A 81 1.67 -6.55 5.81
CA ALA A 81 2.59 -5.53 6.31
C ALA A 81 3.30 -5.98 7.60
N VAL A 82 2.60 -6.66 8.52
CA VAL A 82 3.24 -7.25 9.71
C VAL A 82 4.26 -8.31 9.30
N LEU A 83 3.92 -9.18 8.34
CA LEU A 83 4.86 -10.20 7.85
C LEU A 83 6.07 -9.59 7.14
N ASP A 84 5.89 -8.45 6.45
CA ASP A 84 6.96 -7.70 5.77
C ASP A 84 8.00 -7.22 6.78
N VAL A 85 7.55 -6.55 7.86
CA VAL A 85 8.40 -6.04 8.94
C VAL A 85 9.22 -7.14 9.62
N LEU A 86 8.64 -8.34 9.76
CA LEU A 86 9.34 -9.48 10.36
C LEU A 86 10.49 -10.00 9.48
N GLU A 87 10.45 -9.78 8.16
CA GLU A 87 11.48 -10.22 7.22
C GLU A 87 12.62 -9.21 7.01
N GLU A 88 12.38 -7.93 7.24
CA GLU A 88 13.30 -6.84 6.90
C GLU A 88 14.73 -7.06 7.38
N ARG A 89 14.89 -7.52 8.64
CA ARG A 89 16.23 -7.75 9.22
C ARG A 89 17.03 -8.76 8.41
N GLY A 90 16.39 -9.84 7.98
CA GLY A 90 17.01 -10.88 7.15
C GLY A 90 17.34 -10.35 5.76
N ALA A 91 16.38 -9.65 5.14
CA ALA A 91 16.54 -9.06 3.82
C ALA A 91 17.66 -8.00 3.74
N ARG A 92 17.90 -7.26 4.83
CA ARG A 92 18.95 -6.24 4.91
C ARG A 92 20.30 -6.78 5.38
N ALA A 93 20.41 -8.04 5.78
CA ALA A 93 21.63 -8.60 6.37
C ALA A 93 22.87 -8.42 5.46
N SER A 94 22.72 -8.63 4.15
CA SER A 94 23.78 -8.42 3.16
C SER A 94 23.92 -6.98 2.66
N LEU A 95 23.08 -6.05 3.14
CA LEU A 95 22.97 -4.67 2.67
C LEU A 95 23.40 -3.64 3.73
N GLY A 96 24.09 -4.08 4.78
CA GLY A 96 24.52 -3.22 5.90
C GLY A 96 23.54 -3.18 7.08
N GLY A 97 22.51 -4.03 7.06
CA GLY A 97 21.54 -4.16 8.14
C GLY A 97 20.39 -3.14 8.05
N LEU A 98 19.31 -3.43 8.79
CA LEU A 98 18.15 -2.56 8.86
C LEU A 98 18.47 -1.33 9.70
N THR A 99 18.28 -0.15 9.12
CA THR A 99 18.55 1.11 9.85
C THR A 99 17.38 1.49 10.76
N PRO A 100 17.61 2.18 11.89
CA PRO A 100 16.53 2.66 12.75
C PRO A 100 15.54 3.60 12.03
N ARG A 101 16.01 4.36 11.03
CA ARG A 101 15.17 5.27 10.25
C ARG A 101 14.19 4.53 9.35
N GLU A 102 14.65 3.45 8.74
CA GLU A 102 13.83 2.58 7.90
C GLU A 102 12.75 1.87 8.75
N TYR A 103 13.16 1.33 9.91
CA TYR A 103 12.20 0.75 10.85
C TYR A 103 11.16 1.78 11.35
N ALA A 104 11.58 3.01 11.68
CA ALA A 104 10.67 4.07 12.07
C ALA A 104 9.70 4.49 10.96
N LEU A 105 10.16 4.47 9.69
CA LEU A 105 9.31 4.73 8.52
C LEU A 105 8.17 3.71 8.43
N HIS A 106 8.48 2.41 8.60
CA HIS A 106 7.48 1.33 8.55
C HIS A 106 6.43 1.42 9.65
N VAL A 107 6.88 1.67 10.90
CA VAL A 107 5.96 1.89 12.02
C VAL A 107 5.06 3.11 11.75
N GLY A 108 5.65 4.21 11.27
CA GLY A 108 4.92 5.42 10.92
C GLY A 108 3.90 5.19 9.81
N LEU A 109 4.26 4.47 8.76
CA LEU A 109 3.38 4.09 7.65
C LEU A 109 2.19 3.26 8.14
N THR A 110 2.46 2.26 8.99
CA THR A 110 1.41 1.41 9.57
C THR A 110 0.42 2.23 10.39
N ALA A 111 0.93 3.15 11.23
CA ALA A 111 0.10 4.02 12.05
C ALA A 111 -0.75 5.00 11.20
N LEU A 112 -0.14 5.65 10.20
CA LEU A 112 -0.84 6.58 9.31
C LEU A 112 -1.95 5.89 8.51
N ASN A 113 -1.66 4.71 7.95
CA ASN A 113 -2.65 3.93 7.20
C ASN A 113 -3.81 3.50 8.11
N ALA A 114 -3.51 2.92 9.27
CA ALA A 114 -4.54 2.48 10.22
C ALA A 114 -5.43 3.65 10.68
N ALA A 115 -4.84 4.81 10.99
CA ALA A 115 -5.59 6.00 11.38
C ALA A 115 -6.47 6.53 10.24
N SER A 116 -5.94 6.61 9.02
CA SER A 116 -6.71 7.00 7.84
C SER A 116 -7.90 6.07 7.62
N ILE A 117 -7.67 4.76 7.67
CA ILE A 117 -8.72 3.75 7.45
C ILE A 117 -9.76 3.79 8.56
N ALA A 118 -9.35 3.88 9.82
CA ALA A 118 -10.30 3.97 10.93
C ALA A 118 -11.25 5.18 10.75
N LEU A 119 -10.72 6.33 10.34
CA LEU A 119 -11.54 7.53 10.10
C LEU A 119 -12.44 7.40 8.86
N VAL A 120 -11.96 6.79 7.77
CA VAL A 120 -12.79 6.61 6.55
C VAL A 120 -13.96 5.65 6.82
N LEU A 121 -13.71 4.59 7.59
CA LEU A 121 -14.72 3.61 7.98
C LEU A 121 -15.70 4.18 9.01
N ALA A 122 -15.22 4.90 10.02
CA ALA A 122 -16.08 5.57 11.00
C ALA A 122 -16.99 6.64 10.38
N ALA A 123 -16.59 7.22 9.26
CA ALA A 123 -17.41 8.18 8.51
C ALA A 123 -18.53 7.53 7.67
N ARG A 124 -18.63 6.19 7.64
CA ARG A 124 -19.71 5.48 6.93
C ARG A 124 -20.98 5.45 7.80
N PRO A 125 -22.16 5.79 7.24
CA PRO A 125 -23.41 5.66 7.98
C PRO A 125 -23.69 4.19 8.31
N ALA A 126 -24.38 3.93 9.42
CA ALA A 126 -24.67 2.55 9.88
C ALA A 126 -25.31 1.68 8.79
N ALA A 127 -26.21 2.25 7.98
CA ALA A 127 -26.87 1.54 6.88
C ALA A 127 -25.90 1.04 5.79
N ALA A 128 -24.73 1.67 5.62
CA ALA A 128 -23.72 1.27 4.63
C ALA A 128 -23.11 -0.11 4.91
N TRP A 129 -23.20 -0.57 6.16
CA TRP A 129 -22.59 -1.83 6.62
C TRP A 129 -23.48 -3.06 6.40
N SER A 130 -24.76 -2.86 6.06
CA SER A 130 -25.64 -3.96 5.68
C SER A 130 -25.16 -4.62 4.39
N LEU A 131 -25.13 -5.95 4.31
CA LEU A 131 -24.79 -6.68 3.09
C LEU A 131 -25.80 -6.43 1.95
N ASP A 132 -27.05 -6.11 2.31
CA ASP A 132 -28.12 -5.80 1.37
C ASP A 132 -28.12 -4.32 0.92
N ALA A 133 -27.22 -3.49 1.46
CA ALA A 133 -27.07 -2.11 1.00
C ALA A 133 -26.55 -2.07 -0.45
N PRO A 134 -26.88 -1.01 -1.21
CA PRO A 134 -26.27 -0.81 -2.52
C PRO A 134 -24.74 -0.71 -2.39
N VAL A 135 -24.01 -1.08 -3.44
CA VAL A 135 -22.53 -1.04 -3.44
C VAL A 135 -21.97 0.38 -3.33
N LEU A 136 -22.76 1.38 -3.72
CA LEU A 136 -22.45 2.80 -3.63
C LEU A 136 -23.63 3.53 -2.99
N LEU A 137 -23.34 4.46 -2.10
CA LEU A 137 -24.32 5.39 -1.56
C LEU A 137 -24.51 6.56 -2.52
N ASP A 138 -25.74 7.06 -2.60
CA ASP A 138 -26.04 8.34 -3.24
C ASP A 138 -25.63 9.49 -2.31
N ALA A 139 -24.32 9.73 -2.27
CA ALA A 139 -23.70 10.77 -1.46
C ALA A 139 -22.50 11.36 -2.19
N ALA A 140 -22.35 12.68 -2.12
CA ALA A 140 -21.16 13.33 -2.65
C ALA A 140 -19.94 13.11 -1.73
N LEU A 141 -18.77 12.97 -2.34
CA LEU A 141 -17.50 13.07 -1.62
C LEU A 141 -17.10 14.54 -1.45
N PRO A 142 -16.51 14.93 -0.30
CA PRO A 142 -15.84 16.22 -0.20
C PRO A 142 -14.80 16.37 -1.31
N GLU A 143 -14.70 17.56 -1.89
CA GLU A 143 -13.88 17.83 -3.08
C GLU A 143 -12.42 17.45 -2.86
N LEU A 144 -11.83 17.81 -1.71
CA LEU A 144 -10.47 17.46 -1.37
C LEU A 144 -10.26 15.94 -1.34
N SER A 145 -11.20 15.20 -0.73
CA SER A 145 -11.12 13.75 -0.64
C SER A 145 -11.17 13.09 -2.00
N ARG A 146 -12.08 13.55 -2.86
CA ARG A 146 -12.19 13.08 -4.26
C ARG A 146 -10.90 13.36 -5.04
N THR A 147 -10.37 14.57 -4.94
CA THR A 147 -9.14 14.98 -5.63
C THR A 147 -7.95 14.14 -5.21
N ILE A 148 -7.75 13.94 -3.91
CA ILE A 148 -6.66 13.10 -3.39
C ILE A 148 -6.81 11.66 -3.91
N ALA A 149 -7.98 11.04 -3.74
CA ALA A 149 -8.20 9.65 -4.12
C ALA A 149 -7.97 9.41 -5.63
N LEU A 150 -8.49 10.29 -6.48
CA LEU A 150 -8.35 10.16 -7.94
C LEU A 150 -6.92 10.39 -8.43
N ASN A 151 -6.13 11.22 -7.76
CA ASN A 151 -4.72 11.42 -8.12
C ASN A 151 -3.80 10.33 -7.55
N LEU A 152 -4.14 9.76 -6.39
CA LEU A 152 -3.35 8.69 -5.79
C LEU A 152 -3.56 7.33 -6.48
N LEU A 153 -4.77 7.04 -6.95
CA LEU A 153 -5.08 5.72 -7.52
C LEU A 153 -4.17 5.33 -8.69
N PRO A 154 -3.90 6.19 -9.70
CA PRO A 154 -2.96 5.86 -10.77
C PRO A 154 -1.55 5.56 -10.25
N GLY A 155 -1.07 6.32 -9.28
CA GLY A 155 0.24 6.08 -8.66
C GLY A 155 0.31 4.75 -7.93
N ALA A 156 -0.74 4.38 -7.20
CA ALA A 156 -0.86 3.08 -6.53
C ALA A 156 -0.83 1.93 -7.55
N VAL A 157 -1.64 2.03 -8.62
CA VAL A 157 -1.68 1.04 -9.72
C VAL A 157 -0.29 0.89 -10.35
N LEU A 158 0.37 2.00 -10.71
CA LEU A 158 1.69 1.96 -11.34
C LEU A 158 2.75 1.35 -10.41
N THR A 159 2.70 1.66 -9.12
CA THR A 159 3.63 1.11 -8.13
C THR A 159 3.43 -0.39 -7.95
N ALA A 160 2.18 -0.85 -7.86
CA ALA A 160 1.84 -2.27 -7.78
C ALA A 160 2.30 -3.02 -9.04
N LEU A 161 2.03 -2.48 -10.23
CA LEU A 161 2.49 -3.05 -11.49
C LEU A 161 4.02 -3.14 -11.57
N ALA A 162 4.73 -2.09 -11.14
CA ALA A 162 6.19 -2.09 -11.12
C ALA A 162 6.74 -3.21 -10.21
N HIS A 163 6.16 -3.39 -9.02
CA HIS A 163 6.54 -4.47 -8.10
C HIS A 163 6.26 -5.86 -8.66
N VAL A 164 5.08 -6.07 -9.26
CA VAL A 164 4.72 -7.32 -9.94
C VAL A 164 5.69 -7.63 -11.06
N VAL A 165 5.93 -6.68 -11.97
CA VAL A 165 6.82 -6.88 -13.12
C VAL A 165 8.24 -7.22 -12.66
N LEU A 166 8.78 -6.51 -11.66
CA LEU A 166 10.12 -6.76 -11.15
C LEU A 166 10.20 -8.08 -10.34
N GLY A 167 9.12 -8.45 -9.66
CA GLY A 167 8.98 -9.71 -8.93
C GLY A 167 8.88 -10.95 -9.83
N LEU A 168 8.44 -10.80 -11.08
CA LEU A 168 8.33 -11.90 -12.05
C LEU A 168 9.58 -12.12 -12.91
N ARG A 169 10.53 -11.16 -12.97
CA ARG A 169 11.72 -11.30 -13.85
C ARG A 169 12.62 -12.48 -13.44
N PRO A 170 13.17 -13.29 -14.35
CA PRO A 170 14.14 -14.32 -13.98
C PRO A 170 15.36 -13.72 -13.27
N VAL A 171 15.83 -14.38 -12.21
CA VAL A 171 16.99 -13.95 -11.40
C VAL A 171 18.22 -13.68 -12.27
N ALA A 172 18.44 -14.48 -13.32
CA ALA A 172 19.53 -14.32 -14.28
C ALA A 172 19.53 -12.98 -15.03
N LEU A 173 18.35 -12.36 -15.25
CA LEU A 173 18.21 -11.04 -15.88
C LEU A 173 18.26 -9.89 -14.86
N ARG A 174 18.22 -10.19 -13.55
CA ARG A 174 18.28 -9.19 -12.47
C ARG A 174 19.71 -8.76 -12.12
N PHE A 175 20.72 -9.56 -12.54
CA PHE A 175 22.15 -9.33 -12.29
C PHE A 175 22.95 -8.82 -13.49
N ALA A 176 22.34 -8.69 -14.68
CA ALA A 176 23.00 -8.06 -15.82
C ALA A 176 23.21 -6.57 -15.51
N ARG A 177 24.44 -6.20 -15.10
CA ARG A 177 24.86 -4.81 -15.03
C ARG A 177 24.89 -4.25 -16.45
N PRO A 178 24.16 -3.18 -16.78
CA PRO A 178 24.52 -2.38 -17.94
C PRO A 178 25.85 -1.68 -17.59
N GLY A 179 26.97 -2.10 -18.19
CA GLY A 179 28.23 -1.35 -18.13
C GLY A 179 29.45 -2.03 -17.53
N LEU A 180 29.61 -3.36 -17.63
CA LEU A 180 30.92 -4.01 -17.54
C LEU A 180 31.06 -5.00 -18.70
N ALA A 181 31.26 -4.46 -19.89
CA ALA A 181 31.82 -5.12 -21.07
C ALA A 181 32.82 -4.14 -21.69
#